data_AF-A0A7X6Z487-F1
#
_entry.id   AF-A0A7X6Z487-F1
#
_cell.length_a   1.000
_cell.length_b   1.000
_cell.length_c   1.000
_cell.angle_alpha   90.00
_cell.angle_beta   90.00
_cell.angle_gamma   90.00
#
_symmetry.space_group_name_H-M   'P 1'
#
loop_
_entity.id
_entity.type
_entity.pdbx_description
1 polymer ?
#
loop_
_entity_poly.entity_id
_entity_poly.type
_entity_poly.pdbx_seq_one_letter_code
_entity_poly.pdbx_strand_id
1 'polypeptide(L)'
;MNTAWTGSLDESLDSKEADAYKRSVIRRARLVFYTGVLLLAVTLPLILAGGPYLGLNAGSWFSWSLLFGGLALVALFIFNLLLTHLLVKKRIYPLDPGQEARHHVNEALKRRLTLTFVLAFFVIFIAQALVNDQLDSSSFSPGTSFADFESFKAFMEKEEAADLYDGQFSSNVEYYDEEGRPIPEEEALREYFYDRDGQLVGSYIARNQTVALFQLGSDQDPFLIRLHTVLDLAHGHRILDLINLGFGLIYLAVAVVLLAVYYKKRQPGPVRN
;
A
#
# COMPACT_ATOMS: atom_id res chain seq x y z
N MET A 1 -54.86 -44.72 -12.34
CA MET A 1 -53.65 -43.89 -12.29
C MET A 1 -53.76 -42.98 -11.07
N ASN A 2 -52.88 -43.18 -10.09
CA ASN A 2 -52.89 -42.49 -8.80
C ASN A 2 -52.36 -41.06 -8.94
N THR A 3 -53.19 -40.07 -8.61
CA THR A 3 -52.83 -38.65 -8.51
C THR A 3 -52.57 -38.20 -7.07
N ALA A 4 -52.30 -39.13 -6.16
CA ALA A 4 -52.17 -38.84 -4.73
C ALA A 4 -50.76 -38.46 -4.24
N TRP A 5 -49.75 -38.35 -5.13
CA TRP A 5 -48.34 -38.24 -4.73
C TRP A 5 -47.62 -36.96 -5.14
N THR A 6 -48.29 -36.00 -5.77
CA THR A 6 -47.68 -34.70 -6.14
C THR A 6 -48.29 -33.50 -5.41
N GLY A 7 -49.32 -33.72 -4.59
CA GLY A 7 -50.08 -32.64 -3.94
C GLY A 7 -49.64 -32.25 -2.52
N SER A 8 -48.71 -32.98 -1.87
CA SER A 8 -48.41 -32.76 -0.45
C SER A 8 -46.94 -32.57 -0.08
N LEU A 9 -46.01 -32.77 -1.02
CA LEU A 9 -44.57 -32.55 -0.79
C LEU A 9 -44.11 -31.13 -1.13
N ASP A 10 -44.79 -30.43 -2.06
CA ASP A 10 -44.40 -29.07 -2.48
C ASP A 10 -45.07 -27.97 -1.64
N GLU A 11 -46.18 -28.27 -0.97
CA GLU A 11 -46.93 -27.29 -0.16
C GLU A 11 -46.54 -27.32 1.33
N SER A 12 -45.71 -28.29 1.75
CA SER A 12 -45.37 -28.55 3.15
C SER A 12 -43.90 -28.41 3.54
N LEU A 13 -43.03 -27.96 2.61
CA LEU A 13 -41.81 -27.28 3.04
C LEU A 13 -42.25 -25.96 3.68
N ASP A 14 -42.49 -26.02 4.99
CA ASP A 14 -42.91 -24.91 5.84
C ASP A 14 -42.21 -23.64 5.35
N SER A 15 -42.98 -22.64 4.91
CA SER A 15 -42.45 -21.40 4.32
C SER A 15 -41.29 -20.80 5.13
N LYS A 16 -41.29 -21.04 6.45
CA LYS A 16 -40.22 -20.70 7.39
C LYS A 16 -38.93 -21.50 7.19
N GLU A 17 -39.00 -22.80 6.93
CA GLU A 17 -37.84 -23.66 6.62
C GLU A 17 -37.22 -23.27 5.28
N ALA A 18 -38.03 -23.02 4.26
CA ALA A 18 -37.57 -22.54 2.95
C ALA A 18 -36.85 -21.18 3.07
N ASP A 19 -37.40 -20.28 3.89
CA ASP A 19 -36.81 -18.96 4.14
C ASP A 19 -35.55 -19.03 5.03
N ALA A 20 -35.51 -19.95 6.00
CA ALA A 20 -34.32 -20.24 6.78
C ALA A 20 -33.20 -20.81 5.90
N TYR A 21 -33.53 -21.68 4.94
CA TYR A 21 -32.60 -22.23 3.96
C TYR A 21 -32.03 -21.12 3.05
N LYS A 22 -32.88 -20.27 2.47
CA LYS A 22 -32.44 -19.12 1.65
C LYS A 22 -31.49 -18.20 2.43
N ARG A 23 -31.82 -17.88 3.69
CA ARG A 23 -30.95 -17.06 4.57
C ARG A 23 -29.60 -17.74 4.83
N SER A 24 -29.58 -19.06 5.02
CA SER A 24 -28.35 -19.84 5.21
C SER A 24 -27.44 -19.79 3.97
N VAL A 25 -28.01 -20.00 2.78
CA VAL A 25 -27.28 -19.95 1.50
C VAL A 25 -26.67 -18.56 1.27
N ILE A 26 -27.46 -17.51 1.46
CA ILE A 26 -26.99 -16.12 1.31
C ILE A 26 -25.87 -15.82 2.31
N ARG A 27 -25.98 -16.30 3.55
CA ARG A 27 -24.92 -16.11 4.56
C ARG A 27 -23.63 -16.81 4.17
N ARG A 28 -23.70 -18.05 3.65
CA ARG A 28 -22.54 -18.80 3.17
C ARG A 28 -21.89 -18.12 1.96
N ALA A 29 -22.70 -17.68 1.00
CA ALA A 29 -22.21 -16.95 -0.17
C ALA A 29 -21.48 -15.66 0.20
N ARG A 30 -22.02 -14.89 1.16
CA ARG A 30 -21.33 -13.71 1.72
C ARG A 30 -19.99 -14.08 2.34
N LEU A 31 -19.94 -15.15 3.13
CA LEU A 31 -18.72 -15.58 3.80
C LEU A 31 -17.63 -15.94 2.78
N VAL A 32 -17.96 -16.72 1.75
CA VAL A 32 -17.01 -17.08 0.68
C VAL A 32 -16.51 -15.83 -0.05
N PHE A 33 -17.40 -14.90 -0.40
CA PHE A 33 -16.99 -13.65 -1.06
C PHE A 33 -16.08 -12.80 -0.15
N TYR A 34 -16.43 -12.65 1.13
CA TYR A 34 -15.63 -11.88 2.08
C TYR A 34 -14.25 -12.48 2.28
N THR A 35 -14.16 -13.79 2.43
CA THR A 35 -12.88 -14.50 2.53
C THR A 35 -12.06 -14.34 1.25
N GLY A 36 -12.68 -14.43 0.07
CA GLY A 36 -12.00 -14.23 -1.20
C GLY A 36 -11.39 -12.84 -1.35
N VAL A 37 -12.15 -11.79 -1.04
CA VAL A 37 -11.67 -10.40 -1.08
C VAL A 37 -10.56 -10.16 -0.05
N LEU A 38 -10.67 -10.75 1.14
CA LEU A 38 -9.66 -10.60 2.20
C LEU A 38 -8.36 -11.32 1.84
N LEU A 39 -8.44 -12.53 1.27
CA LEU A 39 -7.28 -13.24 0.73
C LEU A 39 -6.63 -12.44 -0.41
N LEU A 40 -7.43 -11.90 -1.33
CA LEU A 40 -6.95 -11.06 -2.43
C LEU A 40 -6.25 -9.80 -1.93
N ALA A 41 -6.75 -9.17 -0.87
CA ALA A 41 -6.14 -7.99 -0.28
C ALA A 41 -4.76 -8.28 0.33
N VAL A 42 -4.60 -9.46 0.94
CA VAL A 42 -3.33 -9.91 1.53
C VAL A 42 -2.34 -10.33 0.43
N THR A 43 -2.81 -10.88 -0.68
CA THR A 43 -1.94 -11.34 -1.78
C THR A 43 -1.64 -10.26 -2.82
N LEU A 44 -2.45 -9.20 -2.94
CA LEU A 44 -2.20 -8.09 -3.87
C LEU A 44 -0.81 -7.45 -3.74
N PRO A 45 -0.31 -7.14 -2.53
CA PRO A 45 1.05 -6.64 -2.35
C PRO A 45 2.11 -7.59 -2.92
N LEU A 46 1.93 -8.90 -2.77
CA LEU A 46 2.86 -9.91 -3.32
C LEU A 46 2.84 -9.90 -4.85
N ILE A 47 1.67 -9.74 -5.45
CA ILE A 47 1.49 -9.76 -6.92
C ILE A 47 2.07 -8.48 -7.54
N LEU A 48 1.83 -7.32 -6.91
CA LEU A 48 2.23 -6.01 -7.44
C LEU A 48 3.68 -5.65 -7.14
N ALA A 49 4.32 -6.28 -6.15
CA ALA A 49 5.69 -5.96 -5.77
C ALA A 49 6.74 -6.26 -6.85
N GLY A 50 6.41 -7.01 -7.91
CA GLY A 50 7.15 -7.09 -9.19
C GLY A 50 8.61 -7.57 -9.16
N GLY A 51 9.23 -7.67 -7.98
CA GLY A 51 10.64 -8.00 -7.79
C GLY A 51 10.84 -9.06 -6.70
N PRO A 52 11.86 -9.93 -6.83
CA PRO A 52 12.07 -11.09 -5.96
C PRO A 52 12.32 -10.76 -4.48
N TYR A 53 12.63 -9.50 -4.13
CA TYR A 53 13.01 -9.09 -2.78
C TYR A 53 12.18 -7.93 -2.19
N LEU A 54 11.37 -7.22 -3.01
CA LEU A 54 10.57 -6.08 -2.55
C LEU A 54 9.34 -6.49 -1.72
N GLY A 55 8.86 -7.72 -1.90
CA GLY A 55 7.77 -8.31 -1.12
C GLY A 55 8.21 -9.06 0.15
N LEU A 56 9.51 -9.20 0.42
CA LEU A 56 10.05 -9.96 1.55
C LEU A 56 10.65 -9.09 2.66
N ASN A 57 10.85 -7.79 2.42
CA ASN A 57 11.15 -6.89 3.52
C ASN A 57 9.86 -6.69 4.33
N ALA A 58 9.80 -7.26 5.54
CA ALA A 58 8.58 -7.33 6.33
C ALA A 58 7.92 -5.95 6.56
N GLY A 59 8.71 -4.87 6.57
CA GLY A 59 8.24 -3.50 6.70
C GLY A 59 7.44 -2.99 5.50
N SER A 60 7.96 -3.14 4.28
CA SER A 60 7.29 -2.67 3.06
C SER A 60 6.05 -3.52 2.77
N TRP A 61 6.16 -4.84 2.90
CA TRP A 61 5.02 -5.74 2.69
C TRP A 61 3.87 -5.45 3.65
N PHE A 62 4.17 -5.21 4.93
CA PHE A 62 3.14 -4.88 5.92
C PHE A 62 2.46 -3.55 5.63
N SER A 63 3.22 -2.52 5.25
CA SER A 63 2.69 -1.19 4.90
C SER A 63 1.72 -1.27 3.71
N TRP A 64 2.13 -1.92 2.62
CA TRP A 64 1.27 -2.12 1.45
C TRP A 64 0.06 -3.01 1.75
N SER A 65 0.24 -4.08 2.52
CA SER A 65 -0.86 -4.95 2.97
C SER A 65 -1.92 -4.19 3.77
N LEU A 66 -1.51 -3.21 4.56
CA LEU A 66 -2.42 -2.41 5.38
C LEU A 66 -3.28 -1.47 4.53
N LEU A 67 -2.70 -0.87 3.49
CA LEU A 67 -3.41 -0.07 2.50
C LEU A 67 -4.43 -0.92 1.71
N PHE A 68 -3.99 -2.04 1.16
CA PHE A 68 -4.88 -2.95 0.41
C PHE A 68 -5.94 -3.60 1.30
N GLY A 69 -5.62 -3.93 2.55
CA GLY A 69 -6.56 -4.38 3.56
C GLY A 69 -7.63 -3.33 3.87
N GLY A 70 -7.24 -2.06 3.99
CA GLY A 70 -8.15 -0.93 4.15
C GLY A 70 -9.10 -0.76 2.95
N LEU A 71 -8.57 -0.77 1.73
CA LEU A 71 -9.36 -0.72 0.49
C LEU A 71 -10.34 -1.89 0.38
N ALA A 72 -9.89 -3.10 0.73
CA ALA A 72 -10.74 -4.27 0.76
C ALA A 72 -11.86 -4.15 1.79
N LEU A 73 -11.60 -3.63 2.99
CA LEU A 73 -12.63 -3.35 3.98
C LEU A 73 -13.69 -2.37 3.44
N VAL A 74 -13.28 -1.30 2.77
CA VAL A 74 -14.19 -0.36 2.12
C VAL A 74 -15.05 -1.07 1.06
N ALA A 75 -14.42 -1.85 0.18
CA ALA A 75 -15.10 -2.59 -0.87
C ALA A 75 -16.13 -3.59 -0.31
N LEU A 76 -15.76 -4.31 0.75
CA LEU A 76 -16.64 -5.24 1.46
C LEU A 76 -17.85 -4.53 2.07
N PHE A 77 -17.64 -3.35 2.64
CA PHE A 77 -18.71 -2.57 3.25
C PHE A 77 -19.72 -2.05 2.21
N ILE A 78 -19.21 -1.54 1.08
CA ILE A 78 -20.03 -1.10 -0.07
C ILE A 78 -20.79 -2.28 -0.66
N PHE A 79 -20.11 -3.40 -0.92
CA PHE A 79 -20.73 -4.61 -1.46
C PHE A 79 -21.83 -5.15 -0.53
N ASN A 80 -21.59 -5.17 0.78
CA ASN A 80 -22.58 -5.61 1.76
C ASN A 80 -23.83 -4.72 1.75
N LEU A 81 -23.67 -3.39 1.63
CA LEU A 81 -24.80 -2.47 1.49
C LEU A 81 -25.60 -2.75 0.21
N LEU A 82 -24.93 -2.80 -0.94
CA LEU A 82 -25.57 -3.02 -2.24
C LEU A 82 -26.30 -4.37 -2.28
N LEU A 83 -25.64 -5.44 -1.82
CA LEU A 83 -26.20 -6.78 -1.79
C LEU A 83 -27.44 -6.82 -0.87
N THR A 84 -27.37 -6.20 0.30
CA THR A 84 -28.50 -6.15 1.24
C THR A 84 -29.67 -5.41 0.61
N HIS A 85 -29.44 -4.22 0.05
CA HIS A 85 -30.46 -3.43 -0.61
C HIS A 85 -31.11 -4.18 -1.80
N LEU A 86 -30.30 -4.84 -2.64
CA LEU A 86 -30.81 -5.62 -3.79
C LEU A 86 -31.64 -6.83 -3.36
N LEU A 87 -31.21 -7.56 -2.32
CA LEU A 87 -31.91 -8.73 -1.80
C LEU A 87 -33.26 -8.36 -1.16
N VAL A 88 -33.34 -7.21 -0.49
CA VAL A 88 -34.57 -6.66 0.08
C VAL A 88 -35.49 -6.16 -1.02
N LYS A 89 -34.97 -5.35 -1.97
CA LYS A 89 -35.76 -4.83 -3.10
C LYS A 89 -36.38 -5.95 -3.94
N LYS A 90 -35.67 -7.06 -4.15
CA LYS A 90 -36.16 -8.22 -4.89
C LYS A 90 -37.05 -9.17 -4.06
N ARG A 91 -37.35 -8.87 -2.79
CA ARG A 91 -38.09 -9.73 -1.84
C ARG A 91 -37.51 -11.14 -1.66
N ILE A 92 -36.25 -11.35 -2.03
CA ILE A 92 -35.55 -12.64 -1.86
C ILE A 92 -35.12 -12.82 -0.40
N TYR A 93 -34.98 -11.71 0.33
CA TYR A 93 -34.85 -11.70 1.77
C TYR A 93 -36.24 -11.45 2.40
N PRO A 94 -36.94 -12.48 2.88
CA PRO A 94 -38.20 -12.30 3.58
C PRO A 94 -37.89 -11.70 4.95
N LEU A 95 -38.43 -10.51 5.24
CA LEU A 95 -38.37 -9.91 6.56
C LEU A 95 -39.74 -10.05 7.23
N ASP A 96 -39.71 -10.33 8.53
CA ASP A 96 -40.91 -10.31 9.36
C ASP A 96 -41.34 -8.83 9.57
N PRO A 97 -42.64 -8.47 9.63
CA PRO A 97 -43.06 -7.06 9.70
C PRO A 97 -42.50 -6.30 10.93
N GLY A 98 -42.24 -7.00 12.05
CA GLY A 98 -41.55 -6.43 13.21
C GLY A 98 -40.02 -6.27 13.05
N GLN A 99 -39.43 -6.95 12.06
CA GLN A 99 -38.02 -6.90 11.69
C GLN A 99 -37.74 -5.88 10.57
N GLU A 100 -38.74 -5.51 9.76
CA GLU A 100 -38.63 -4.54 8.66
C GLU A 100 -38.29 -3.13 9.12
N ALA A 101 -39.04 -2.60 10.11
CA ALA A 101 -38.77 -1.26 10.64
C ALA A 101 -37.35 -1.14 11.24
N ARG A 102 -36.89 -2.20 11.92
CA ARG A 102 -35.54 -2.28 12.48
C ARG A 102 -34.47 -2.42 11.39
N HIS A 103 -34.79 -3.16 10.33
CA HIS A 103 -33.92 -3.30 9.19
C HIS A 103 -33.67 -1.95 8.52
N HIS A 104 -34.71 -1.17 8.26
CA HIS A 104 -34.58 0.15 7.64
C HIS A 104 -33.75 1.12 8.51
N VAL A 105 -33.96 1.13 9.83
CA VAL A 105 -33.15 1.96 10.75
C VAL A 105 -31.68 1.51 10.73
N ASN A 106 -31.41 0.21 10.81
CA ASN A 106 -30.06 -0.33 10.79
C ASN A 106 -29.38 -0.17 9.41
N GLU A 107 -30.14 -0.24 8.32
CA GLU A 107 -29.66 -0.03 6.95
C GLU A 107 -29.30 1.44 6.72
N ALA A 108 -30.14 2.37 7.18
CA ALA A 108 -29.82 3.80 7.17
C ALA A 108 -28.56 4.11 7.99
N LEU A 109 -28.40 3.48 9.16
CA LEU A 109 -27.19 3.59 9.97
C LEU A 109 -25.95 3.04 9.25
N LYS A 110 -26.04 1.85 8.65
CA LYS A 110 -24.95 1.27 7.85
C LYS A 110 -24.58 2.19 6.70
N ARG A 111 -25.56 2.75 5.98
CA ARG A 111 -25.33 3.66 4.86
C ARG A 111 -24.55 4.90 5.30
N ARG A 112 -25.00 5.55 6.39
CA ARG A 112 -24.32 6.72 6.96
C ARG A 112 -22.89 6.39 7.39
N LEU A 113 -22.70 5.31 8.13
CA LEU A 113 -21.38 4.89 8.59
C LEU A 113 -20.44 4.53 7.44
N THR A 114 -20.97 3.92 6.37
CA THR A 114 -20.17 3.60 5.19
C THR A 114 -19.74 4.86 4.46
N LEU A 115 -20.64 5.83 4.28
CA LEU A 115 -20.29 7.12 3.70
C LEU A 115 -19.23 7.85 4.54
N THR A 116 -19.40 7.86 5.86
CA THR A 116 -18.39 8.42 6.78
C THR A 116 -17.07 7.67 6.67
N PHE A 117 -17.09 6.34 6.56
CA PHE A 117 -15.89 5.53 6.42
C PHE A 117 -15.16 5.82 5.11
N VAL A 118 -15.88 5.83 3.98
CA VAL A 118 -15.34 6.15 2.65
C VAL A 118 -14.72 7.55 2.64
N LEU A 119 -15.43 8.54 3.19
CA LEU A 119 -14.94 9.92 3.25
C LEU A 119 -13.67 10.02 4.11
N ALA A 120 -13.66 9.41 5.30
CA ALA A 120 -12.50 9.40 6.18
C ALA A 120 -11.30 8.71 5.52
N PHE A 121 -11.51 7.54 4.90
CA PHE A 121 -10.47 6.83 4.15
C PHE A 121 -9.91 7.69 3.02
N PHE A 122 -10.79 8.36 2.25
CA PHE A 122 -10.38 9.21 1.14
C PHE A 122 -9.54 10.41 1.60
N VAL A 123 -9.91 11.05 2.72
CA VAL A 123 -9.15 12.16 3.30
C VAL A 123 -7.76 11.69 3.76
N ILE A 124 -7.68 10.56 4.46
CA ILE A 124 -6.40 10.00 4.91
C ILE A 124 -5.54 9.61 3.71
N PHE A 125 -6.14 9.06 2.66
CA PHE A 125 -5.43 8.70 1.43
C PHE A 125 -4.83 9.91 0.72
N ILE A 126 -5.59 11.00 0.59
CA ILE A 126 -5.06 12.25 0.03
C ILE A 126 -3.92 12.79 0.90
N ALA A 127 -4.09 12.81 2.22
CA ALA A 127 -3.06 13.29 3.13
C ALA A 127 -1.77 12.47 2.99
N GLN A 128 -1.87 11.14 2.95
CA GLN A 128 -0.73 10.26 2.75
C GLN A 128 -0.08 10.46 1.38
N ALA A 129 -0.87 10.62 0.31
CA ALA A 129 -0.35 10.87 -1.03
C ALA A 129 0.43 12.19 -1.10
N LEU A 130 -0.10 13.26 -0.49
CA LEU A 130 0.59 14.56 -0.42
C LEU A 130 1.89 14.49 0.38
N VAL A 131 1.91 13.72 1.47
CA VAL A 131 3.11 13.51 2.28
C VAL A 131 4.18 12.76 1.48
N ASN A 132 3.80 11.70 0.76
CA ASN A 132 4.72 10.92 -0.07
C ASN A 132 5.21 11.68 -1.32
N ASP A 133 4.40 12.61 -1.85
CA ASP A 133 4.79 13.46 -2.98
C ASP A 133 5.77 14.57 -2.56
N GLN A 134 5.56 15.17 -1.39
CA GLN A 134 6.42 16.26 -0.89
C GLN A 134 7.70 15.75 -0.20
N LEU A 135 7.69 14.55 0.35
CA LEU A 135 8.80 14.01 1.12
C LEU A 135 9.48 12.87 0.36
N ASP A 136 10.59 13.21 -0.29
CA ASP A 136 11.52 12.21 -0.79
C ASP A 136 12.48 11.75 0.33
N SER A 137 13.01 10.55 0.17
CA SER A 137 14.03 9.94 1.02
C SER A 137 15.25 10.83 1.23
N SER A 138 15.61 11.60 0.21
CA SER A 138 16.69 12.59 0.26
C SER A 138 16.44 13.69 1.30
N SER A 139 15.18 14.08 1.55
CA SER A 139 14.79 15.12 2.53
C SER A 139 15.06 14.75 4.00
N PHE A 140 15.17 13.46 4.30
CA PHE A 140 15.41 12.97 5.67
C PHE A 140 16.82 12.43 5.88
N SER A 141 17.62 12.43 4.83
CA SER A 141 18.97 11.91 4.88
C SER A 141 19.95 13.08 5.07
N PRO A 142 20.86 13.03 6.05
CA PRO A 142 21.72 14.15 6.39
C PRO A 142 22.63 14.55 5.22
N GLY A 143 23.00 13.59 4.36
CA GLY A 143 23.87 13.80 3.21
C GLY A 143 25.25 14.34 3.61
N THR A 144 26.15 14.41 2.65
CA THR A 144 27.43 15.10 2.80
C THR A 144 27.45 16.29 1.85
N SER A 145 27.75 17.48 2.36
CA SER A 145 27.83 18.70 1.55
C SER A 145 29.27 19.14 1.39
N PHE A 146 29.66 19.42 0.15
CA PHE A 146 30.96 19.94 -0.22
C PHE A 146 30.80 21.39 -0.70
N ALA A 147 31.71 22.26 -0.27
CA ALA A 147 31.70 23.69 -0.63
C ALA A 147 32.50 23.99 -1.90
N ASP A 148 33.28 23.01 -2.37
CA ASP A 148 34.25 23.14 -3.44
C ASP A 148 34.36 21.83 -4.23
N PHE A 149 34.63 21.97 -5.54
CA PHE A 149 34.77 20.84 -6.45
C PHE A 149 35.97 19.94 -6.11
N GLU A 150 37.06 20.49 -5.57
CA GLU A 150 38.25 19.71 -5.21
C GLU A 150 37.98 18.77 -4.04
N SER A 151 37.26 19.22 -3.00
CA SER A 151 36.84 18.35 -1.90
C SER A 151 35.84 17.28 -2.35
N PHE A 152 34.92 17.63 -3.26
CA PHE A 152 34.04 16.66 -3.91
C PHE A 152 34.83 15.61 -4.70
N LYS A 153 35.77 16.04 -5.53
CA LYS A 153 36.62 15.17 -6.34
C LYS A 153 37.42 14.22 -5.47
N ALA A 154 38.04 14.72 -4.40
CA ALA A 154 38.78 13.91 -3.45
C ALA A 154 37.90 12.84 -2.77
N PHE A 155 36.61 13.14 -2.55
CA PHE A 155 35.65 12.17 -2.00
C PHE A 155 35.23 11.11 -3.03
N MET A 156 35.03 11.49 -4.29
CA MET A 156 34.66 10.57 -5.37
C MET A 156 35.82 9.65 -5.80
N GLU A 157 37.05 10.16 -5.77
CA GLU A 157 38.26 9.40 -6.14
C GLU A 157 38.75 8.48 -5.01
N LYS A 158 38.17 8.60 -3.81
CA LYS A 158 38.44 7.66 -2.72
C LYS A 158 37.76 6.33 -3.03
N GLU A 159 38.54 5.27 -3.06
CA GLU A 159 38.01 3.91 -3.21
C GLU A 159 37.26 3.51 -1.94
N GLU A 160 35.94 3.41 -2.06
CA GLU A 160 35.06 3.01 -0.97
C GLU A 160 33.95 2.16 -1.57
N ALA A 161 33.92 0.88 -1.16
CA ALA A 161 32.91 -0.05 -1.60
C ALA A 161 31.61 0.23 -0.86
N ALA A 162 30.48 0.19 -1.56
CA ALA A 162 29.20 0.11 -0.89
C ALA A 162 29.07 -1.29 -0.26
N ASP A 163 29.04 -1.38 1.07
CA ASP A 163 28.80 -2.61 1.85
C ASP A 163 27.37 -3.18 1.67
N LEU A 164 26.80 -3.05 0.47
CA LEU A 164 25.45 -3.50 0.14
C LEU A 164 25.39 -4.99 -0.20
N TYR A 165 26.55 -5.62 -0.42
CA TYR A 165 26.67 -7.06 -0.68
C TYR A 165 27.86 -7.64 0.09
N ASP A 166 27.62 -8.72 0.84
CA ASP A 166 28.62 -9.54 1.56
C ASP A 166 29.54 -10.35 0.61
N GLY A 167 29.62 -9.92 -0.65
CA GLY A 167 30.50 -10.46 -1.66
C GLY A 167 31.66 -9.51 -1.83
N GLN A 168 32.86 -9.96 -1.48
CA GLN A 168 34.12 -9.27 -1.79
C GLN A 168 34.10 -8.90 -3.28
N PHE A 169 33.97 -7.61 -3.60
CA PHE A 169 34.02 -7.13 -4.97
C PHE A 169 35.34 -7.61 -5.56
N SER A 170 35.26 -8.38 -6.64
CA SER A 170 36.43 -8.82 -7.39
C SER A 170 37.13 -7.57 -7.91
N SER A 171 38.32 -7.27 -7.40
CA SER A 171 39.19 -6.17 -7.84
C SER A 171 39.71 -6.34 -9.29
N ASN A 172 39.22 -7.34 -10.02
CA ASN A 172 39.50 -7.59 -11.43
C ASN A 172 38.22 -7.39 -12.24
N VAL A 173 37.78 -6.14 -12.37
CA VAL A 173 36.77 -5.75 -13.37
C VAL A 173 37.53 -5.22 -14.58
N GLU A 174 37.47 -5.94 -15.70
CA GLU A 174 38.00 -5.44 -16.98
C GLU A 174 36.93 -4.57 -17.65
N TYR A 175 37.30 -3.34 -18.00
CA TYR A 175 36.44 -2.40 -18.70
C TYR A 175 36.70 -2.48 -20.20
N TYR A 176 35.65 -2.36 -21.00
CA TYR A 176 35.71 -2.43 -22.45
C TYR A 176 35.02 -1.20 -23.07
N ASP A 177 35.52 -0.72 -24.21
CA ASP A 177 34.87 0.33 -25.00
C ASP A 177 33.65 -0.20 -25.79
N GLU A 178 32.95 0.69 -26.52
CA GLU A 178 31.80 0.33 -27.36
C GLU A 178 32.15 -0.69 -28.46
N GLU A 179 33.43 -0.78 -28.84
CA GLU A 179 33.97 -1.73 -29.81
C GLU A 179 34.49 -3.04 -29.17
N GLY A 180 34.37 -3.19 -27.85
CA GLY A 180 34.80 -4.38 -27.12
C GLY A 180 36.31 -4.50 -26.91
N ARG A 181 37.06 -3.40 -26.95
CA ARG A 181 38.50 -3.35 -26.64
C ARG A 181 38.71 -2.96 -25.19
N PRO A 182 39.70 -3.55 -24.50
CA PRO A 182 39.95 -3.24 -23.11
C PRO A 182 40.43 -1.79 -22.95
N ILE A 183 39.82 -1.06 -22.01
CA ILE A 183 40.18 0.31 -21.63
C ILE A 183 40.69 0.35 -20.19
N PRO A 184 41.62 1.26 -19.85
CA PRO A 184 42.09 1.40 -18.48
C PRO A 184 40.95 1.87 -17.57
N GLU A 185 40.93 1.38 -16.33
CA GLU A 185 39.91 1.70 -15.32
C GLU A 185 39.74 3.22 -15.12
N GLU A 186 40.84 3.98 -15.13
CA GLU A 186 40.81 5.44 -14.97
C GLU A 186 40.10 6.17 -16.11
N GLU A 187 40.05 5.57 -17.30
CA GLU A 187 39.31 6.10 -18.45
C GLU A 187 37.86 5.65 -18.40
N ALA A 188 37.62 4.41 -17.97
CA ALA A 188 36.28 3.84 -17.84
C ALA A 188 35.43 4.52 -16.74
N LEU A 189 36.06 4.89 -15.63
CA LEU A 189 35.40 5.52 -14.48
C LEU A 189 35.46 7.05 -14.52
N ARG A 190 35.98 7.64 -15.60
CA ARG A 190 36.09 9.10 -15.71
C ARG A 190 34.71 9.70 -16.01
N GLU A 191 34.25 10.52 -15.09
CA GLU A 191 33.02 11.29 -15.25
C GLU A 191 33.31 12.79 -15.32
N TYR A 192 32.41 13.52 -15.98
CA TYR A 192 32.49 14.95 -16.17
C TYR A 192 31.41 15.64 -15.35
N PHE A 193 31.81 16.60 -14.52
CA PHE A 193 30.91 17.39 -13.70
C PHE A 193 30.54 18.68 -14.41
N TYR A 194 29.23 18.88 -14.61
CA TYR A 194 28.66 20.07 -15.24
C TYR A 194 27.90 20.88 -14.21
N ASP A 195 28.00 22.20 -14.31
CA ASP A 195 27.21 23.13 -13.52
C ASP A 195 25.76 23.20 -14.04
N ARG A 196 24.86 23.86 -13.29
CA ARG A 196 23.45 24.09 -13.63
C ARG A 196 23.27 24.77 -15.00
N ASP A 197 24.22 25.61 -15.41
CA ASP A 197 24.24 26.28 -16.73
C ASP A 197 24.79 25.39 -17.87
N GLY A 198 25.10 24.12 -17.59
CA GLY A 198 25.68 23.17 -18.54
C GLY A 198 27.16 23.42 -18.83
N GLN A 199 27.82 24.27 -18.05
CA GLN A 199 29.25 24.54 -18.18
C GLN A 199 30.06 23.42 -17.51
N LEU A 200 31.11 22.95 -18.18
CA LEU A 200 32.02 21.95 -17.63
C LEU A 200 32.85 22.56 -16.50
N VAL A 201 32.70 22.03 -15.28
CA VAL A 201 33.46 22.44 -14.10
C VAL A 201 34.76 21.64 -13.99
N GLY A 202 34.69 20.33 -14.27
CA GLY A 202 35.86 19.46 -14.16
C GLY A 202 35.55 17.99 -14.44
N SER A 203 36.56 17.14 -14.27
CA SER A 203 36.40 15.68 -14.32
C SER A 203 36.92 15.04 -13.04
N TYR A 204 36.31 13.91 -12.68
CA TYR A 204 36.69 13.08 -11.52
C TYR A 204 36.65 11.60 -11.92
N ILE A 205 37.30 10.75 -11.14
CA ILE A 205 37.23 9.29 -11.30
C ILE A 205 36.24 8.76 -10.26
N ALA A 206 35.15 8.12 -10.71
CA ALA A 206 34.08 7.62 -9.85
C ALA A 206 34.46 6.30 -9.15
N ARG A 207 35.42 6.35 -8.21
CA ARG A 207 35.87 5.18 -7.44
C ARG A 207 35.00 4.90 -6.22
N ASN A 208 34.34 5.93 -5.69
CA ASN A 208 33.44 5.80 -4.56
C ASN A 208 32.08 5.25 -5.02
N GLN A 209 31.83 3.98 -4.72
CA GLN A 209 30.59 3.30 -5.11
C GLN A 209 29.46 3.47 -4.08
N THR A 210 29.73 4.15 -2.96
CA THR A 210 28.73 4.39 -1.92
C THR A 210 27.74 5.49 -2.29
N VAL A 211 28.07 6.32 -3.28
CA VAL A 211 27.24 7.45 -3.74
C VAL A 211 26.08 6.94 -4.60
N ALA A 212 24.87 7.37 -4.28
CA ALA A 212 23.67 7.02 -5.05
C ALA A 212 22.96 8.22 -5.67
N LEU A 213 23.08 9.41 -5.08
CA LEU A 213 22.41 10.60 -5.58
C LEU A 213 23.23 11.85 -5.30
N PHE A 214 23.31 12.75 -6.28
CA PHE A 214 23.91 14.07 -6.15
C PHE A 214 22.84 15.14 -6.41
N GLN A 215 22.85 16.19 -5.58
CA GLN A 215 22.02 17.38 -5.71
C GLN A 215 22.93 18.60 -5.76
N LEU A 216 22.83 19.39 -6.81
CA LEU A 216 23.45 20.71 -6.86
C LEU A 216 22.61 21.69 -6.04
N GLY A 217 23.30 22.58 -5.33
CA GLY A 217 22.71 23.62 -4.49
C GLY A 217 21.74 24.55 -5.22
N SER A 218 21.00 25.33 -4.44
CA SER A 218 20.06 26.34 -4.95
C SER A 218 20.79 27.64 -5.32
N ASP A 219 20.09 28.60 -5.95
CA ASP A 219 20.65 29.88 -6.45
C ASP A 219 21.38 30.72 -5.38
N GLN A 220 21.16 30.44 -4.10
CA GLN A 220 21.81 31.13 -2.98
C GLN A 220 23.20 30.53 -2.64
N ASP A 221 23.45 29.26 -2.96
CA ASP A 221 24.71 28.55 -2.75
C ASP A 221 25.00 27.63 -3.95
N PRO A 222 25.43 28.19 -5.10
CA PRO A 222 25.58 27.45 -6.35
C PRO A 222 26.66 26.36 -6.29
N PHE A 223 27.61 26.44 -5.34
CA PHE A 223 28.69 25.47 -5.18
C PHE A 223 28.44 24.40 -4.12
N LEU A 224 27.26 24.37 -3.50
CA LEU A 224 26.94 23.34 -2.51
C LEU A 224 26.59 22.04 -3.23
N ILE A 225 27.57 21.14 -3.37
CA ILE A 225 27.32 19.79 -3.89
C ILE A 225 26.89 18.92 -2.72
N ARG A 226 25.62 18.48 -2.71
CA ARG A 226 25.11 17.55 -1.71
C ARG A 226 25.05 16.14 -2.29
N LEU A 227 25.77 15.23 -1.63
CA LEU A 227 25.82 13.83 -1.96
C LEU A 227 25.04 13.03 -0.93
N HIS A 228 24.29 12.05 -1.39
CA HIS A 228 23.62 11.08 -0.56
C HIS A 228 24.22 9.70 -0.84
N THR A 229 24.78 9.08 0.19
CA THR A 229 25.23 7.71 0.09
C THR A 229 24.04 6.76 0.06
N VAL A 230 24.25 5.52 -0.39
CA VAL A 230 23.18 4.50 -0.36
C VAL A 230 22.71 4.25 1.08
N LEU A 231 23.61 4.34 2.07
CA LEU A 231 23.25 4.22 3.48
C LEU A 231 22.36 5.38 3.95
N ASP A 232 22.65 6.60 3.52
CA ASP A 232 21.86 7.79 3.83
C ASP A 232 20.44 7.69 3.25
N LEU A 233 20.32 7.27 1.99
CA LEU A 233 19.02 7.05 1.34
C LEU A 233 18.26 5.88 1.99
N ALA A 234 18.95 4.80 2.37
CA ALA A 234 18.34 3.71 3.12
C ALA A 234 17.79 4.18 4.48
N HIS A 235 18.48 5.10 5.16
CA HIS A 235 17.97 5.73 6.38
C HIS A 235 16.73 6.59 6.10
N GLY A 236 16.76 7.41 5.05
CA GLY A 236 15.62 8.21 4.61
C GLY A 236 14.40 7.37 4.27
N HIS A 237 14.58 6.26 3.55
CA HIS A 237 13.51 5.29 3.26
C HIS A 237 12.91 4.68 4.53
N ARG A 238 13.72 4.33 5.54
CA ARG A 238 13.19 3.82 6.82
C ARG A 238 12.29 4.84 7.53
N ILE A 239 12.64 6.12 7.48
CA ILE A 239 11.82 7.18 8.08
C ILE A 239 10.49 7.31 7.32
N LEU A 240 10.51 7.29 5.99
CA LEU A 240 9.29 7.28 5.18
C LEU A 240 8.43 6.04 5.44
N ASP A 241 9.03 4.88 5.61
CA ASP A 241 8.32 3.65 5.97
C ASP A 241 7.63 3.77 7.34
N LEU A 242 8.27 4.41 8.32
CA LEU A 242 7.67 4.70 9.63
C LEU A 242 6.50 5.67 9.53
N ILE A 243 6.60 6.71 8.69
CA ILE A 243 5.51 7.65 8.43
C ILE A 243 4.32 6.90 7.79
N ASN A 244 4.57 6.08 6.77
CA ASN A 244 3.55 5.27 6.11
C ASN A 244 2.90 4.25 7.07
N LEU A 245 3.69 3.64 7.95
CA LEU A 245 3.18 2.79 9.03
C LEU A 245 2.24 3.57 9.97
N GLY A 246 2.59 4.81 10.30
CA GLY A 246 1.74 5.71 11.08
C GLY A 246 0.38 5.94 10.43
N PHE A 247 0.33 6.25 9.13
CA PHE A 247 -0.91 6.34 8.36
C PHE A 247 -1.71 5.04 8.39
N GLY A 248 -1.02 3.92 8.25
CA GLY A 248 -1.55 2.57 8.43
C GLY A 248 -2.35 2.39 9.73
N LEU A 249 -1.75 2.78 10.87
CA LEU A 249 -2.39 2.69 12.18
C LEU A 249 -3.61 3.61 12.28
N ILE A 250 -3.59 4.78 11.64
CA ILE A 250 -4.74 5.69 11.59
C ILE A 250 -5.92 5.05 10.85
N TYR A 251 -5.68 4.38 9.71
CA TYR A 251 -6.74 3.64 9.00
C TYR A 251 -7.40 2.58 9.88
N LEU A 252 -6.60 1.81 10.63
CA LEU A 252 -7.11 0.81 11.58
C LEU A 252 -7.93 1.46 12.70
N ALA A 253 -7.42 2.54 13.30
CA ALA A 253 -8.12 3.25 14.37
C ALA A 253 -9.50 3.76 13.90
N VAL A 254 -9.57 4.36 12.70
CA VAL A 254 -10.84 4.83 12.12
C VAL A 254 -11.82 3.67 11.89
N ALA A 255 -11.34 2.55 11.37
CA ALA A 255 -12.17 1.35 11.19
C ALA A 255 -12.73 0.84 12.52
N VAL A 256 -11.91 0.74 13.57
CA VAL A 256 -12.32 0.30 14.90
C VAL A 256 -13.35 1.24 15.52
N VAL A 257 -13.13 2.56 15.43
CA VAL A 257 -14.06 3.57 15.97
C VAL A 257 -15.42 3.47 15.29
N LEU A 258 -15.46 3.40 13.95
CA LEU A 258 -16.74 3.32 13.22
C LEU A 258 -17.46 1.99 13.47
N LEU A 259 -16.73 0.90 13.63
CA LEU A 259 -17.28 -0.38 14.03
C LEU A 259 -17.86 -0.30 15.46
N ALA A 260 -17.16 0.31 16.41
CA ALA A 260 -17.67 0.53 17.76
C ALA A 260 -18.96 1.39 17.75
N VAL A 261 -19.00 2.46 16.94
CA VAL A 261 -20.19 3.29 16.76
C VAL A 261 -21.35 2.49 16.17
N TYR A 262 -21.09 1.61 15.19
CA TYR A 262 -22.09 0.70 14.65
C TYR A 262 -22.67 -0.21 15.74
N TYR A 263 -21.82 -0.88 16.51
CA TYR A 263 -22.26 -1.79 17.57
C TYR A 263 -23.02 -1.08 18.70
N LYS A 264 -22.66 0.18 18.99
CA LYS A 264 -23.36 1.01 19.99
C LYS A 264 -24.73 1.51 19.52
N LYS A 265 -24.87 1.84 18.24
CA LYS A 265 -26.10 2.46 17.69
C LYS A 265 -27.05 1.47 16.99
N ARG A 266 -26.60 0.26 16.68
CA ARG A 266 -27.47 -0.76 16.07
C ARG A 266 -28.60 -1.12 17.03
N GLN A 267 -29.81 -1.30 16.49
CA GLN A 267 -30.88 -1.91 17.27
C GLN A 267 -30.64 -3.43 17.37
N PRO A 268 -30.61 -4.01 18.59
CA PRO A 268 -30.37 -5.44 18.78
C PRO A 268 -31.49 -6.27 18.14
N GLY A 269 -31.10 -7.41 17.56
CA GLY A 269 -32.06 -8.42 17.09
C GLY A 269 -32.79 -9.07 18.27
N PRO A 270 -33.89 -9.81 18.02
CA PRO A 270 -34.55 -10.57 19.08
C PRO A 270 -33.53 -11.50 19.75
N VAL A 271 -33.48 -11.47 21.08
CA VAL A 271 -32.80 -12.49 21.87
C VAL A 271 -33.51 -13.80 21.54
N ARG A 272 -32.77 -14.76 20.96
CA ARG A 272 -33.26 -16.12 20.82
C ARG A 272 -33.41 -16.67 22.23
N ASN A 273 -34.65 -16.74 22.73
CA ASN A 273 -35.03 -17.66 23.78
C ASN A 273 -35.17 -19.05 23.17
#